data_AF-A0A357NHG3-F1
#
_entry.id   AF-A0A357NHG3-F1
#
_cell.length_a   1.000
_cell.length_b   1.000
_cell.length_c   1.000
_cell.angle_alpha   90.00
_cell.angle_beta   90.00
_cell.angle_gamma   90.00
#
_symmetry.space_group_name_H-M   'P 1'
#
loop_
_entity.id
_entity.type
_entity.pdbx_description
1 polymer ?
#
loop_
_entity_poly.entity_id
_entity_poly.type
_entity_poly.pdbx_seq_one_letter_code
_entity_poly.pdbx_strand_id
1 'polypeptide(L)' 'MTMSGIKVISHHNLELLEKAVAEFIAAGNIVDDMKFSTAETQSGILYSVALMLAPQDSLLQI' A
#
# COMPACT_ATOMS: atom_id res chain seq x y z
N MET A 1 15.69 12.12 10.75
CA MET A 1 15.53 10.78 10.15
C MET A 1 14.44 10.89 9.10
N THR A 2 14.78 10.56 7.86
CA THR A 2 14.16 11.07 6.64
C THR A 2 12.98 10.19 6.21
N MET A 3 11.79 10.78 6.29
CA MET A 3 10.47 10.41 5.71
C MET A 3 10.08 8.92 5.61
N SER A 4 9.14 8.54 6.48
CA SER A 4 8.14 7.50 6.20
C SER A 4 7.38 7.84 4.92
N GLY A 5 7.53 7.03 3.87
CA GLY A 5 6.80 7.20 2.62
C GLY A 5 5.38 6.66 2.72
N ILE A 6 4.45 7.24 1.96
CA ILE A 6 3.11 6.68 1.77
C ILE A 6 3.01 6.20 0.32
N LYS A 7 2.66 4.93 0.12
CA LYS A 7 2.35 4.38 -1.20
C LYS A 7 0.84 4.13 -1.29
N VAL A 8 0.18 4.71 -2.27
CA VAL A 8 -1.23 4.45 -2.55
C VAL A 8 -1.35 3.56 -3.79
N ILE A 9 -2.15 2.51 -3.69
CA ILE A 9 -2.50 1.58 -4.79
C ILE A 9 -4.02 1.62 -4.92
N SER A 10 -4.55 1.77 -6.14
CA SER A 10 -5.99 1.85 -6.37
C SER A 10 -6.42 1.13 -7.64
N HIS A 11 -7.56 0.42 -7.59
CA HIS A 11 -8.13 -0.31 -8.71
C HIS A 11 -9.65 -0.37 -8.63
N HIS A 12 -10.34 -0.50 -9.77
CA HIS A 12 -11.78 -0.76 -9.82
C HIS A 12 -12.16 -2.24 -9.64
N ASN A 13 -11.17 -3.11 -9.45
CA ASN A 13 -11.36 -4.55 -9.28
C ASN A 13 -10.60 -4.96 -8.01
N LEU A 14 -11.30 -5.58 -7.07
CA LEU A 14 -10.76 -5.93 -5.76
C LEU A 14 -9.62 -6.95 -5.86
N GLU A 15 -9.74 -7.98 -6.71
CA GLU A 15 -8.71 -9.02 -6.87
C GLU A 15 -7.41 -8.43 -7.44
N LEU A 16 -7.54 -7.50 -8.40
CA LEU A 16 -6.37 -6.81 -8.96
C LEU A 16 -5.70 -5.87 -7.95
N LEU A 17 -6.48 -5.24 -7.07
CA LEU A 17 -5.96 -4.45 -5.97
C LEU A 17 -5.20 -5.33 -4.97
N GLU A 18 -5.80 -6.43 -4.52
CA GLU A 18 -5.19 -7.37 -3.58
C GLU A 18 -3.87 -7.92 -4.13
N LYS A 19 -3.86 -8.32 -5.40
CA LYS A 19 -2.65 -8.79 -6.08
C LYS A 19 -1.57 -7.71 -6.10
N ALA A 20 -1.90 -6.48 -6.47
CA ALA A 20 -0.93 -5.39 -6.52
C ALA A 20 -0.36 -5.03 -5.13
N VAL A 21 -1.17 -5.08 -4.08
CA VAL A 21 -0.72 -4.88 -2.70
C VAL A 21 0.19 -6.04 -2.25
N ALA A 22 -0.19 -7.28 -2.55
CA ALA A 22 0.61 -8.45 -2.22
C ALA A 22 1.97 -8.44 -2.94
N GLU A 23 2.00 -8.12 -4.24
CA GLU A 23 3.24 -7.96 -5.00
C GLU A 23 4.14 -6.86 -4.42
N PHE A 24 3.54 -5.74 -3.99
CA PHE A 24 4.28 -4.66 -3.37
C PHE A 24 4.95 -5.09 -2.05
N ILE A 25 4.24 -5.82 -1.19
CA ILE A 25 4.78 -6.34 0.07
C ILE A 25 5.84 -7.42 -0.21
N ALA A 26 5.55 -8.35 -1.15
CA ALA A 26 6.45 -9.43 -1.53
C ALA A 26 7.77 -8.93 -2.14
N ALA A 27 7.79 -7.74 -2.74
CA ALA A 27 8.99 -7.09 -3.26
C ALA A 27 9.97 -6.60 -2.15
N GLY A 28 9.68 -6.87 -0.87
CA GLY A 28 10.53 -6.51 0.26
C GLY A 28 10.24 -5.14 0.87
N ASN A 29 9.12 -4.52 0.51
CA ASN A 29 8.68 -3.27 1.14
C ASN A 29 8.04 -3.58 2.49
N ILE A 30 8.66 -3.10 3.57
CA ILE A 30 8.10 -3.22 4.91
C ILE A 30 6.99 -2.18 5.07
N VAL A 31 5.78 -2.67 5.30
CA VAL A 31 4.60 -1.84 5.56
C VAL A 31 4.37 -1.79 7.06
N ASP A 32 4.34 -0.58 7.61
CA ASP A 32 4.11 -0.28 9.02
C ASP A 32 2.61 -0.19 9.34
N ASP A 33 1.83 0.41 8.44
CA ASP A 33 0.38 0.50 8.55
C ASP A 33 -0.29 0.43 7.17
N MET A 34 -1.55 -0.01 7.14
CA MET A 34 -2.34 -0.15 5.93
C MET A 34 -3.75 0.41 6.16
N LYS A 35 -4.17 1.33 5.29
CA LYS A 35 -5.52 1.92 5.33
C LYS A 35 -6.26 1.66 4.03
N PHE A 36 -7.41 1.01 4.15
CA PHE A 36 -8.31 0.75 3.05
C PHE A 36 -9.35 1.86 2.90
N SER A 37 -9.65 2.24 1.66
CA SER A 37 -10.69 3.22 1.35
C SER A 37 -11.38 2.85 0.03
N THR A 38 -12.69 3.10 -0.03
CA THR A 38 -13.49 2.97 -1.24
C THR A 38 -14.12 4.31 -1.60
N ALA A 39 -14.23 4.58 -2.90
CA ALA A 39 -14.92 5.74 -3.42
C ALA A 39 -15.82 5.33 -4.58
N GLU A 40 -17.09 5.74 -4.55
CA GLU A 40 -17.96 5.62 -5.72
C GLU A 40 -17.55 6.68 -6.76
N THR A 41 -17.29 6.23 -7.99
CA THR A 41 -16.93 7.07 -9.12
C THR A 41 -17.90 6.85 -10.27
N GLN A 42 -17.88 7.73 -11.28
CA GLN A 42 -18.70 7.57 -12.48
C GLN A 42 -18.40 6.25 -13.24
N SER A 43 -17.22 5.68 -13.02
CA SER A 43 -16.77 4.42 -13.63
C SER A 43 -17.02 3.19 -12.75
N GLY A 44 -17.67 3.35 -11.59
CA GLY A 44 -17.91 2.30 -10.60
C GLY A 44 -17.15 2.53 -9.28
N ILE A 45 -17.05 1.49 -8.46
CA ILE A 45 -16.36 1.58 -7.16
C ILE A 45 -14.85 1.58 -7.39
N LEU A 46 -14.16 2.58 -6.88
CA LEU A 46 -12.70 2.63 -6.79
C LEU A 46 -12.28 2.11 -5.42
N TYR A 47 -11.54 1.01 -5.41
CA TYR A 47 -10.91 0.47 -4.21
C TYR A 47 -9.49 1.02 -4.11
N SER A 48 -9.06 1.40 -2.92
CA SER A 48 -7.73 1.97 -2.70
C SER A 48 -7.15 1.54 -1.36
N VAL A 49 -5.83 1.35 -1.34
CA VAL A 49 -5.04 1.04 -0.15
C VAL A 49 -3.91 2.03 -0.05
N ALA A 50 -3.83 2.73 1.08
CA ALA A 50 -2.68 3.52 1.47
C ALA A 50 -1.79 2.70 2.40
N LEU A 51 -0.53 2.53 2.03
CA LEU A 51 0.51 1.79 2.73
C LEU A 51 1.49 2.79 3.34
N MET A 52 1.66 2.77 4.66
CA MET A 52 2.73 3.49 5.34
C MET A 52 3.96 2.60 5.36
N LEU A 53 5.07 3.11 4.83
CA LEU A 53 6.32 2.34 4.72
C LEU A 53 7.17 2.56 5.97
N ALA A 54 7.70 1.46 6.50
CA ALA A 54 8.66 1.53 7.59
C ALA A 54 9.97 2.17 7.10
N PRO A 55 10.71 2.88 7.97
CA PRO A 55 12.04 3.38 7.64
C PRO A 55 12.97 2.21 7.28
N GLN A 56 13.64 2.29 6.13
CA GLN A 56 14.56 1.24 5.68
C GLN A 56 15.75 1.02 6.64
N ASP A 57 16.07 2.01 7.50
CA ASP A 57 17.13 1.94 8.50
C ASP A 57 16.85 0.96 9.66
N SER A 58 15.60 0.51 9.86
CA SER A 58 15.27 -0.41 10.97
C SER A 58 15.74 -1.86 10.76
N LEU A 59 16.31 -2.19 9.60
CA LEU A 59 16.77 -3.55 9.25
C LEU A 59 18.22 -3.86 9.65
N LEU A 60 19.01 -2.88 10.10
CA LEU A 60 20.45 -3.03 10.39
C LEU A 60 20.81 -3.01 11.89
N GLN A 61 19.87 -3.29 12.79
CA GLN A 61 20.15 -3.45 14.23
C GLN A 61 20.04 -4.90 14.68
N ILE A 62 20.98 -5.76 14.27
CA ILE A 62 21.33 -7.00 14.98
C ILE A 62 22.83 -7.22 14.91
#